data_AF-A0A8T7CCW2-F1
#
_entry.id   AF-A0A8T7CCW2-F1
#
_cell.length_a   1.000
_cell.length_b   1.000
_cell.length_c   1.000
_cell.angle_alpha   90.00
_cell.angle_beta   90.00
_cell.angle_gamma   90.00
#
_symmetry.space_group_name_H-M   'P 1'
#
loop_
_entity.id
_entity.type
_entity.pdbx_description
1 polymer ?
#
loop_
_entity_poly.entity_id
_entity_poly.type
_entity_poly.pdbx_seq_one_letter_code
_entity_poly.pdbx_strand_id
1 'polypeptide(L)'
;MTGLHNKGALLVLLLLPMAGWCSVDGDGDGVPDLVDNCVESANSPQRDTDGDGIGNLCDPDFNNDGIVDLLDLAEMRDVFLLQGVFDQDLNGDAIVDLQDLAVMRPFFLDSPGPAGALVGGLELTPVFTTVALSFPMAMKQAPGDATQWYVAERSGRLLRFDNVEAPAAAVEVLDISDRVDTFFEGGLLDFAFDPSFQDNGRVYMSYTATGANTQTNPLDSRLSSFTLDPGSADGAFDPDSEVIILEYDQPYGNHNGGGIEFGPDGYIYLALGDGGSGGDPEDNGQDKTTLAGAILRLDLELTPADIAAGLTYRIPPGNPFIESEDCSTGCPEIYAWGFRNPWRFSFDRVSGELYAGDVGQDSVEEVDLVTAGGNYGWRCYEGSLVYETFGCGPMGDYTFPIQEYSHTDGRSITGGFVYRGGSLPALDGVYLYGDYVNGRIWGLLGSNSLGELVDTNLRIVSFVESAAGELYVLGLFSGSINRIGLPE
;
A
#
# COMPACT_ATOMS: atom_id res chain seq x y z
N MET A 1 -48.27 8.34 58.96
CA MET A 1 -48.83 6.99 58.82
C MET A 1 -48.89 6.67 57.34
N THR A 2 -48.26 5.54 56.94
CA THR A 2 -48.49 4.73 55.73
C THR A 2 -48.37 5.42 54.36
N GLY A 3 -47.57 4.98 53.39
CA GLY A 3 -46.75 3.79 53.23
C GLY A 3 -46.20 3.77 51.80
N LEU A 4 -45.02 3.15 51.60
CA LEU A 4 -44.38 2.89 50.33
C LEU A 4 -45.34 2.22 49.33
N HIS A 5 -45.13 2.42 48.03
CA HIS A 5 -45.05 1.32 47.05
C HIS A 5 -44.15 1.72 45.88
N ASN A 6 -43.00 1.06 45.85
CA ASN A 6 -41.98 1.08 44.80
C ASN A 6 -42.46 0.14 43.66
N LYS A 7 -42.46 0.59 42.42
CA LYS A 7 -42.56 -0.29 41.25
C LYS A 7 -41.46 0.10 40.28
N GLY A 8 -40.33 -0.61 40.39
CA GLY A 8 -39.26 -0.59 39.41
C GLY A 8 -39.76 -1.14 38.08
N ALA A 9 -39.49 -0.42 37.01
CA ALA A 9 -39.58 -0.94 35.65
C ALA A 9 -38.38 -1.89 35.46
N LEU A 10 -38.70 -3.17 35.33
CA LEU A 10 -37.74 -4.23 35.00
C LEU A 10 -37.37 -4.07 33.51
N LEU A 11 -36.19 -3.49 33.24
CA LEU A 11 -35.59 -3.54 31.91
C LEU A 11 -35.13 -4.99 31.70
N VAL A 12 -35.92 -5.77 30.96
CA VAL A 12 -35.52 -7.10 30.50
C VAL A 12 -34.47 -6.88 29.41
N LEU A 13 -33.20 -6.90 29.82
CA LEU A 13 -32.07 -7.06 28.92
C LEU A 13 -32.22 -8.45 28.30
N LEU A 14 -32.70 -8.50 27.05
CA LEU A 14 -32.57 -9.70 26.23
C LEU A 14 -31.07 -9.91 26.00
N LEU A 15 -30.46 -10.75 26.83
CA LEU A 15 -29.19 -11.40 26.54
C LEU A 15 -29.44 -12.28 25.30
N LEU A 16 -29.19 -11.72 24.13
CA LEU A 16 -28.83 -12.53 22.97
C LEU A 16 -27.55 -13.25 23.36
N PRO A 17 -27.45 -14.58 23.18
CA PRO A 17 -26.18 -15.26 23.38
C PRO A 17 -25.23 -14.68 22.34
N MET A 18 -24.18 -13.99 22.78
CA MET A 18 -22.99 -13.86 21.95
C MET A 18 -22.59 -15.29 21.63
N ALA A 19 -22.67 -15.66 20.35
CA ALA A 19 -21.97 -16.85 19.89
C ALA A 19 -20.51 -16.58 20.25
N GLY A 20 -20.00 -17.27 21.27
CA GLY A 20 -18.60 -17.22 21.63
C GLY A 20 -17.83 -17.72 20.42
N TRP A 21 -17.04 -16.84 19.83
CA TRP A 21 -15.97 -17.23 18.94
C TRP A 21 -15.04 -18.03 19.84
N CYS A 22 -15.01 -19.36 19.68
CA CYS A 22 -13.92 -20.12 20.25
C CYS A 22 -12.73 -19.75 19.36
N SER A 23 -11.96 -18.76 19.79
CA SER A 23 -10.71 -18.42 19.14
C SER A 23 -9.82 -19.66 19.18
N VAL A 24 -9.11 -19.92 18.08
CA VAL A 24 -8.13 -21.01 18.04
C VAL A 24 -7.03 -20.68 19.05
N ASP A 25 -6.59 -21.70 19.75
CA ASP A 25 -5.47 -21.70 20.70
C ASP A 25 -4.68 -22.95 20.28
N GLY A 26 -3.71 -22.73 19.40
CA GLY A 26 -2.99 -23.72 18.62
C GLY A 26 -1.98 -24.48 19.45
N ASP A 27 -1.35 -23.81 20.40
CA ASP A 27 -0.36 -24.38 21.31
C ASP A 27 -0.94 -24.86 22.65
N GLY A 28 -2.19 -24.47 22.96
CA GLY A 28 -2.96 -24.93 24.10
C GLY A 28 -2.58 -24.26 25.42
N ASP A 29 -1.98 -23.08 25.39
CA ASP A 29 -1.47 -22.38 26.55
C ASP A 29 -2.53 -21.50 27.27
N GLY A 30 -3.72 -21.38 26.67
CA GLY A 30 -4.83 -20.58 27.17
C GLY A 30 -4.87 -19.14 26.64
N VAL A 31 -3.96 -18.77 25.74
CA VAL A 31 -3.91 -17.53 24.99
C VAL A 31 -4.34 -17.81 23.55
N PRO A 32 -5.33 -17.09 23.01
CA PRO A 32 -5.74 -17.30 21.62
C PRO A 32 -4.67 -16.91 20.59
N ASP A 33 -4.56 -17.65 19.47
CA ASP A 33 -3.59 -17.42 18.38
C ASP A 33 -3.55 -15.99 17.86
N LEU A 34 -4.64 -15.24 17.95
CA LEU A 34 -4.69 -13.84 17.50
C LEU A 34 -3.97 -12.88 18.45
N VAL A 35 -3.77 -13.28 19.70
CA VAL A 35 -3.23 -12.43 20.76
C VAL A 35 -2.03 -13.06 21.44
N ASP A 36 -1.55 -14.16 20.87
CA ASP A 36 -0.47 -14.98 21.38
C ASP A 36 0.85 -14.57 20.74
N ASN A 37 1.74 -13.95 21.48
CA ASN A 37 3.06 -13.56 20.97
C ASN A 37 3.99 -14.76 20.65
N CYS A 38 3.56 -16.00 20.89
CA CYS A 38 4.19 -17.23 20.40
C CYS A 38 3.16 -18.31 20.00
N VAL A 39 2.46 -18.12 18.88
CA VAL A 39 1.32 -18.95 18.39
C VAL A 39 1.59 -20.46 18.32
N GLU A 40 2.85 -20.87 18.23
CA GLU A 40 3.26 -22.28 18.15
C GLU A 40 3.91 -22.81 19.43
N SER A 41 4.14 -21.97 20.45
CA SER A 41 4.96 -22.28 21.62
C SER A 41 4.35 -21.77 22.92
N ALA A 42 3.73 -22.71 23.65
CA ALA A 42 2.97 -22.42 24.86
C ALA A 42 3.71 -21.53 25.86
N ASN A 43 3.25 -20.29 25.99
CA ASN A 43 3.85 -19.25 26.81
C ASN A 43 2.78 -18.37 27.48
N SER A 44 1.90 -18.96 28.31
CA SER A 44 0.78 -18.24 28.93
C SER A 44 1.11 -16.88 29.60
N PRO A 45 2.33 -16.64 30.14
CA PRO A 45 2.74 -15.33 30.64
C PRO A 45 2.93 -14.23 29.58
N GLN A 46 3.04 -14.59 28.29
CA GLN A 46 3.18 -13.70 27.14
C GLN A 46 4.33 -12.71 27.33
N ARG A 47 5.48 -13.20 27.81
CA ARG A 47 6.65 -12.38 28.09
C ARG A 47 7.29 -11.95 26.77
N ASP A 48 7.43 -10.65 26.62
CA ASP A 48 8.08 -9.94 25.51
C ASP A 48 8.90 -8.81 26.17
N THR A 49 10.22 -8.87 26.04
CA THR A 49 11.16 -8.08 26.86
C THR A 49 11.66 -6.86 26.11
N ASP A 50 11.86 -6.99 24.80
CA ASP A 50 12.33 -5.96 23.89
C ASP A 50 11.17 -5.20 23.22
N GLY A 51 9.96 -5.78 23.22
CA GLY A 51 8.70 -5.13 22.88
C GLY A 51 8.37 -5.16 21.39
N ASP A 52 8.93 -6.10 20.64
CA ASP A 52 8.75 -6.20 19.18
C ASP A 52 7.47 -6.94 18.78
N GLY A 53 6.76 -7.51 19.77
CA GLY A 53 5.50 -8.22 19.58
C GLY A 53 5.65 -9.73 19.45
N ILE A 54 6.88 -10.26 19.45
CA ILE A 54 7.19 -11.68 19.51
C ILE A 54 7.59 -12.02 20.96
N GLY A 55 7.12 -13.15 21.47
CA GLY A 55 7.40 -13.55 22.83
C GLY A 55 8.83 -14.08 22.96
N ASN A 56 9.50 -13.79 24.07
CA ASN A 56 10.85 -14.29 24.39
C ASN A 56 11.01 -15.81 24.22
N LEU A 57 9.93 -16.61 24.30
CA LEU A 57 10.03 -18.05 24.14
C LEU A 57 10.25 -18.47 22.67
N CYS A 58 9.76 -17.68 21.72
CA CYS A 58 9.85 -17.92 20.29
C CYS A 58 10.64 -16.82 19.57
N ASP A 59 11.30 -15.93 20.31
CA ASP A 59 12.14 -14.87 19.77
C ASP A 59 13.61 -14.97 20.21
N PRO A 60 14.43 -15.71 19.46
CA PRO A 60 15.88 -15.73 19.66
C PRO A 60 16.64 -14.77 18.73
N ASP A 61 15.96 -13.81 18.11
CA ASP A 61 16.53 -12.79 17.20
C ASP A 61 16.79 -11.49 17.97
N PHE A 62 17.84 -11.51 18.81
CA PHE A 62 18.12 -10.43 19.77
C PHE A 62 18.56 -9.11 19.15
N ASN A 63 18.94 -9.13 17.88
CA ASN A 63 19.31 -7.92 17.14
C ASN A 63 18.19 -7.43 16.20
N ASN A 64 17.07 -8.16 16.15
CA ASN A 64 15.86 -7.95 15.34
C ASN A 64 16.20 -7.71 13.86
N ASP A 65 17.10 -8.51 13.29
CA ASP A 65 17.45 -8.45 11.87
C ASP A 65 16.62 -9.41 10.98
N GLY A 66 15.71 -10.16 11.60
CA GLY A 66 14.73 -11.04 10.98
C GLY A 66 15.18 -12.49 10.84
N ILE A 67 16.38 -12.85 11.31
CA ILE A 67 16.92 -14.21 11.23
C ILE A 67 17.79 -14.56 12.43
N VAL A 68 17.50 -15.70 13.08
CA VAL A 68 18.32 -16.18 14.20
C VAL A 68 19.64 -16.75 13.67
N ASP A 69 20.77 -16.09 13.95
CA ASP A 69 22.06 -16.47 13.41
C ASP A 69 23.23 -16.46 14.43
N LEU A 70 24.47 -16.32 13.94
CA LEU A 70 25.66 -16.32 14.78
C LEU A 70 25.85 -15.00 15.57
N LEU A 71 25.19 -13.92 15.16
CA LEU A 71 25.16 -12.64 15.87
C LEU A 71 24.33 -12.78 17.14
N ASP A 72 23.13 -13.37 17.07
CA ASP A 72 22.29 -13.64 18.25
C ASP A 72 22.96 -14.60 19.22
N LEU A 73 23.65 -15.61 18.68
CA LEU A 73 24.41 -16.54 19.49
C LEU A 73 25.58 -15.83 20.20
N ALA A 74 26.17 -14.82 19.56
CA ALA A 74 27.21 -14.02 20.17
C ALA A 74 26.64 -13.14 21.30
N GLU A 75 25.44 -12.57 21.12
CA GLU A 75 24.74 -11.81 22.15
C GLU A 75 24.44 -12.69 23.38
N MET A 76 23.83 -13.87 23.17
CA MET A 76 23.55 -14.83 24.24
C MET A 76 24.82 -15.30 24.96
N ARG A 77 25.91 -15.53 24.22
CA ARG A 77 27.21 -15.91 24.81
C ARG A 77 27.75 -14.83 25.75
N ASP A 78 27.57 -13.56 25.41
CA ASP A 78 28.14 -12.45 26.17
C ASP A 78 27.44 -12.24 27.52
N VAL A 79 26.24 -12.79 27.69
CA VAL A 79 25.43 -12.75 28.92
C VAL A 79 25.27 -14.11 29.61
N PHE A 80 25.99 -15.14 29.18
CA PHE A 80 25.90 -16.50 29.74
C PHE A 80 26.18 -16.56 31.25
N LEU A 81 25.31 -17.25 32.00
CA LEU A 81 25.24 -17.34 33.47
C LEU A 81 24.93 -16.04 34.21
N LEU A 82 24.51 -14.98 33.51
CA LEU A 82 24.00 -13.77 34.15
C LEU A 82 22.54 -13.94 34.57
N GLN A 83 22.18 -13.26 35.66
CA GLN A 83 20.80 -13.16 36.16
C GLN A 83 20.26 -11.76 35.87
N GLY A 84 18.95 -11.67 35.65
CA GLY A 84 18.28 -10.39 35.38
C GLY A 84 18.57 -9.81 33.99
N VAL A 85 19.09 -10.64 33.08
CA VAL A 85 19.12 -10.38 31.64
C VAL A 85 17.88 -11.07 31.10
N PHE A 86 16.86 -10.28 30.77
CA PHE A 86 15.54 -10.82 30.52
C PHE A 86 15.33 -11.24 29.07
N ASP A 87 16.12 -10.71 28.16
CA ASP A 87 15.86 -10.91 26.74
C ASP A 87 16.39 -12.28 26.27
N GLN A 88 17.64 -12.58 26.62
CA GLN A 88 18.31 -13.87 26.34
C GLN A 88 17.90 -15.01 27.31
N ASP A 89 17.01 -14.73 28.27
CA ASP A 89 16.39 -15.70 29.21
C ASP A 89 15.07 -16.21 28.60
N LEU A 90 15.21 -16.93 27.48
CA LEU A 90 14.11 -17.39 26.62
C LEU A 90 13.13 -18.30 27.37
N ASN A 91 13.62 -19.13 28.30
CA ASN A 91 12.76 -20.06 29.06
C ASN A 91 12.11 -19.42 30.31
N GLY A 92 12.56 -18.22 30.69
CA GLY A 92 12.08 -17.44 31.81
C GLY A 92 12.41 -17.95 33.22
N ASP A 93 13.48 -18.72 33.39
CA ASP A 93 13.94 -19.19 34.71
C ASP A 93 14.89 -18.20 35.43
N ALA A 94 15.12 -17.04 34.81
CA ALA A 94 15.89 -15.89 35.30
C ALA A 94 17.41 -16.06 35.29
N ILE A 95 17.93 -17.01 34.53
CA ILE A 95 19.36 -17.16 34.26
C ILE A 95 19.59 -17.58 32.80
N VAL A 96 20.49 -16.88 32.10
CA VAL A 96 20.86 -17.29 30.74
C VAL A 96 21.79 -18.50 30.82
N ASP A 97 21.34 -19.68 30.37
CA ASP A 97 22.13 -20.90 30.41
C ASP A 97 21.96 -21.83 29.19
N LEU A 98 22.32 -23.11 29.33
CA LEU A 98 22.22 -24.08 28.23
C LEU A 98 20.76 -24.42 27.87
N GLN A 99 19.81 -24.08 28.72
CA GLN A 99 18.39 -24.32 28.52
C GLN A 99 17.83 -23.28 27.55
N ASP A 100 18.25 -22.01 27.64
CA ASP A 100 17.92 -20.99 26.63
C ASP A 100 18.55 -21.31 25.29
N LEU A 101 19.81 -21.76 25.29
CA LEU A 101 20.45 -22.23 24.05
C LEU A 101 19.69 -23.42 23.42
N ALA A 102 18.98 -24.23 24.23
CA ALA A 102 18.16 -25.30 23.71
C ALA A 102 16.84 -24.78 23.09
N VAL A 103 16.30 -23.66 23.57
CA VAL A 103 15.17 -22.94 22.98
C VAL A 103 15.57 -22.25 21.68
N MET A 104 16.74 -21.60 21.62
CA MET A 104 17.26 -20.92 20.42
C MET A 104 17.55 -21.91 19.27
N ARG A 105 18.11 -23.08 19.59
CA ARG A 105 18.61 -24.04 18.60
C ARG A 105 17.66 -24.39 17.45
N PRO A 106 16.35 -24.68 17.65
CA PRO A 106 15.43 -24.96 16.56
C PRO A 106 15.23 -23.79 15.59
N PHE A 107 15.48 -22.55 16.00
CA PHE A 107 15.29 -21.36 15.16
C PHE A 107 16.53 -20.99 14.36
N PHE A 108 17.67 -21.66 14.54
CA PHE A 108 18.93 -21.25 13.90
C PHE A 108 18.84 -21.30 12.35
N LEU A 109 19.01 -20.14 11.71
CA LEU A 109 18.79 -19.83 10.29
C LEU A 109 17.31 -19.74 9.86
N ASP A 110 16.39 -19.63 10.81
CA ASP A 110 14.96 -19.37 10.62
C ASP A 110 14.57 -18.03 11.28
N SER A 111 13.39 -17.51 10.94
CA SER A 111 12.84 -16.29 11.54
C SER A 111 12.22 -16.55 12.93
N PRO A 112 12.17 -15.55 13.82
CA PRO A 112 11.48 -15.65 15.11
C PRO A 112 9.96 -15.75 14.96
N GLY A 113 9.27 -16.14 16.04
CA GLY A 113 7.81 -16.28 16.09
C GLY A 113 7.29 -17.64 15.62
N PRO A 114 6.07 -17.72 15.04
CA PRO A 114 5.16 -16.60 14.74
C PRO A 114 4.45 -16.05 15.99
N ALA A 115 4.15 -14.74 15.96
CA ALA A 115 3.27 -14.05 16.89
C ALA A 115 1.88 -13.81 16.30
N GLY A 116 0.89 -13.69 17.17
CA GLY A 116 -0.52 -13.51 16.88
C GLY A 116 -0.87 -12.09 16.47
N ALA A 117 -1.82 -11.97 15.55
CA ALA A 117 -2.27 -10.70 15.00
C ALA A 117 -3.03 -9.81 16.02
N LEU A 118 -2.29 -8.90 16.67
CA LEU A 118 -2.76 -7.69 17.37
C LEU A 118 -3.94 -7.87 18.36
N VAL A 119 -3.61 -7.86 19.65
CA VAL A 119 -4.58 -7.75 20.75
C VAL A 119 -5.35 -6.43 20.68
N GLY A 120 -6.54 -6.48 20.08
CA GLY A 120 -7.45 -5.33 19.98
C GLY A 120 -8.16 -5.21 18.62
N GLY A 121 -7.67 -5.90 17.59
CA GLY A 121 -7.99 -5.54 16.20
C GLY A 121 -7.38 -4.19 15.84
N LEU A 122 -7.33 -3.88 14.55
CA LEU A 122 -6.97 -2.52 14.11
C LEU A 122 -8.23 -1.67 14.05
N GLU A 123 -8.08 -0.38 14.33
CA GLU A 123 -9.12 0.60 14.07
C GLU A 123 -8.60 1.77 13.23
N LEU A 124 -9.56 2.50 12.68
CA LEU A 124 -9.33 3.75 11.98
C LEU A 124 -9.70 4.92 12.88
N THR A 125 -8.69 5.67 13.32
CA THR A 125 -8.90 6.91 14.08
C THR A 125 -8.86 8.10 13.12
N PRO A 126 -9.95 8.89 12.97
CA PRO A 126 -9.91 10.12 12.18
C PRO A 126 -8.88 11.10 12.76
N VAL A 127 -8.00 11.61 11.90
CA VAL A 127 -6.94 12.57 12.25
C VAL A 127 -7.03 13.81 11.37
N PHE A 128 -6.34 14.88 11.76
CA PHE A 128 -6.33 16.14 11.02
C PHE A 128 -7.74 16.70 10.73
N THR A 129 -8.69 16.50 11.66
CA THR A 129 -10.13 16.76 11.44
C THR A 129 -10.47 18.24 11.21
N THR A 130 -9.50 19.14 11.37
CA THR A 130 -9.62 20.57 11.05
C THR A 130 -9.40 20.86 9.56
N VAL A 131 -8.81 19.93 8.81
CA VAL A 131 -8.58 20.03 7.38
C VAL A 131 -9.83 19.55 6.63
N ALA A 132 -10.39 20.43 5.79
CA ALA A 132 -11.51 20.08 4.93
C ALA A 132 -10.98 19.67 3.55
N LEU A 133 -11.21 18.42 3.16
CA LEU A 133 -10.83 17.88 1.86
C LEU A 133 -12.06 17.52 1.03
N SER A 134 -11.93 17.62 -0.28
CA SER A 134 -12.95 17.33 -1.26
C SER A 134 -12.42 16.32 -2.27
N PHE A 135 -12.87 15.06 -2.15
CA PHE A 135 -12.40 13.95 -3.00
C PHE A 135 -10.87 13.83 -3.01
N PRO A 136 -10.22 13.63 -1.84
CA PRO A 136 -8.79 13.39 -1.79
C PRO A 136 -8.45 12.09 -2.52
N MET A 137 -7.39 12.11 -3.31
CA MET A 137 -6.97 10.98 -4.14
C MET A 137 -5.66 10.37 -3.65
N ALA A 138 -4.70 11.21 -3.27
CA ALA A 138 -3.41 10.80 -2.74
C ALA A 138 -2.92 11.78 -1.67
N MET A 139 -2.10 11.31 -0.73
CA MET A 139 -1.47 12.14 0.29
C MET A 139 -0.04 11.65 0.51
N LYS A 140 0.94 12.56 0.54
CA LYS A 140 2.37 12.24 0.68
C LYS A 140 3.12 13.32 1.47
N GLN A 141 4.26 12.96 2.02
CA GLN A 141 5.24 13.90 2.56
C GLN A 141 6.38 14.08 1.56
N ALA A 142 6.96 15.28 1.51
CA ALA A 142 8.10 15.51 0.65
C ALA A 142 9.36 14.81 1.21
N PRO A 143 10.22 14.21 0.34
CA PRO A 143 11.50 13.65 0.78
C PRO A 143 12.29 14.68 1.59
N GLY A 144 12.75 14.29 2.77
CA GLY A 144 13.51 15.17 3.69
C GLY A 144 12.66 16.17 4.50
N ASP A 145 11.34 16.21 4.34
CA ASP A 145 10.44 17.06 5.13
C ASP A 145 9.19 16.28 5.61
N ALA A 146 9.28 15.75 6.83
CA ALA A 146 8.18 15.07 7.51
C ALA A 146 7.24 16.04 8.28
N THR A 147 7.46 17.35 8.19
CA THR A 147 6.70 18.35 8.95
C THR A 147 5.44 18.81 8.23
N GLN A 148 5.29 18.47 6.96
CA GLN A 148 4.15 18.84 6.11
C GLN A 148 3.51 17.61 5.47
N TRP A 149 2.22 17.70 5.25
CA TRP A 149 1.46 16.80 4.38
C TRP A 149 1.02 17.53 3.14
N TYR A 150 1.03 16.83 2.00
CA TYR A 150 0.48 17.29 0.74
C TYR A 150 -0.63 16.34 0.32
N VAL A 151 -1.78 16.87 -0.11
CA VAL A 151 -2.95 16.09 -0.53
C VAL A 151 -3.38 16.53 -1.92
N ALA A 152 -3.43 15.59 -2.85
CA ALA A 152 -4.02 15.78 -4.16
C ALA A 152 -5.54 15.55 -4.07
N GLU A 153 -6.31 16.50 -4.55
CA GLU A 153 -7.75 16.36 -4.75
C GLU A 153 -8.06 16.06 -6.21
N ARG A 154 -9.08 15.22 -6.41
CA ARG A 154 -9.51 14.74 -7.74
C ARG A 154 -9.72 15.85 -8.76
N SER A 155 -10.10 17.05 -8.33
CA SER A 155 -10.34 18.21 -9.19
C SER A 155 -9.08 18.82 -9.82
N GLY A 156 -7.87 18.38 -9.44
CA GLY A 156 -6.62 18.97 -9.94
C GLY A 156 -5.97 19.96 -8.99
N ARG A 157 -6.23 19.85 -7.68
CA ARG A 157 -5.64 20.74 -6.66
C ARG A 157 -4.68 19.97 -5.78
N LEU A 158 -3.56 20.61 -5.42
CA LEU A 158 -2.64 20.13 -4.39
C LEU A 158 -2.74 21.06 -3.19
N LEU A 159 -3.07 20.50 -2.03
CA LEU A 159 -3.18 21.19 -0.76
C LEU A 159 -2.01 20.80 0.15
N ARG A 160 -1.58 21.71 1.03
CA ARG A 160 -0.54 21.48 2.05
C ARG A 160 -1.01 21.87 3.43
N PHE A 161 -0.66 21.09 4.45
CA PHE A 161 -0.88 21.45 5.87
C PHE A 161 0.20 20.87 6.79
N ASP A 162 0.32 21.44 7.99
CA ASP A 162 1.30 21.01 9.00
C ASP A 162 1.00 19.59 9.53
N ASN A 163 2.02 18.75 9.68
CA ASN A 163 1.92 17.45 10.32
C ASN A 163 1.90 17.58 11.86
N VAL A 164 0.78 18.09 12.38
CA VAL A 164 0.49 18.22 13.81
C VAL A 164 -0.94 17.75 14.08
N GLU A 165 -1.27 17.41 15.32
CA GLU A 165 -2.57 16.83 15.69
C GLU A 165 -3.78 17.69 15.24
N ALA A 166 -3.67 19.01 15.40
CA ALA A 166 -4.70 19.98 15.03
C ALA A 166 -4.10 21.07 14.13
N PRO A 167 -3.92 20.80 12.83
CA PRO A 167 -3.32 21.75 11.91
C PRO A 167 -4.25 22.93 11.63
N ALA A 168 -3.67 24.02 11.14
CA ALA A 168 -4.44 25.09 10.51
C ALA A 168 -5.14 24.58 9.24
N ALA A 169 -5.98 25.42 8.63
CA ALA A 169 -6.60 25.08 7.34
C ALA A 169 -5.51 24.81 6.29
N ALA A 170 -5.74 23.80 5.46
CA ALA A 170 -4.82 23.50 4.36
C ALA A 170 -4.75 24.66 3.37
N VAL A 171 -3.55 24.87 2.83
CA VAL A 171 -3.23 25.90 1.86
C VAL A 171 -3.12 25.26 0.49
N GLU A 172 -3.79 25.81 -0.50
CA GLU A 172 -3.62 25.39 -1.90
C GLU A 172 -2.24 25.83 -2.40
N VAL A 173 -1.46 24.87 -2.88
CA VAL A 173 -0.09 25.08 -3.37
C VAL A 173 0.06 24.82 -4.86
N LEU A 174 -0.93 24.20 -5.52
CA LEU A 174 -1.03 24.07 -6.97
C LEU A 174 -2.50 23.89 -7.37
N ASP A 175 -2.93 24.56 -8.43
CA ASP A 175 -4.24 24.35 -9.06
C ASP A 175 -4.05 24.21 -10.58
N ILE A 176 -4.39 23.02 -11.09
CA ILE A 176 -4.40 22.66 -12.51
C ILE A 176 -5.80 22.21 -12.95
N SER A 177 -6.84 22.60 -12.21
CA SER A 177 -8.23 22.20 -12.47
C SER A 177 -8.77 22.67 -13.83
N ASP A 178 -8.10 23.62 -14.48
CA ASP A 178 -8.45 24.11 -15.82
C ASP A 178 -8.14 23.12 -16.96
N ARG A 179 -7.29 22.11 -16.70
CA ARG A 179 -6.88 21.09 -17.67
C ARG A 179 -7.11 19.66 -17.20
N VAL A 180 -7.61 19.47 -15.98
CA VAL A 180 -8.02 18.16 -15.45
C VAL A 180 -9.48 17.88 -15.81
N ASP A 181 -9.73 16.70 -16.36
CA ASP A 181 -11.07 16.20 -16.66
C ASP A 181 -11.45 15.08 -15.67
N THR A 182 -12.54 15.30 -14.93
CA THR A 182 -13.01 14.37 -13.89
C THR A 182 -14.10 13.42 -14.38
N PHE A 183 -14.21 13.19 -15.70
CA PHE A 183 -15.20 12.28 -16.24
C PHE A 183 -15.03 10.85 -15.70
N PHE A 184 -16.10 10.30 -15.14
CA PHE A 184 -16.22 8.94 -14.61
C PHE A 184 -15.16 8.53 -13.57
N GLU A 185 -14.04 7.90 -13.94
CA GLU A 185 -12.92 7.58 -13.04
C GLU A 185 -11.78 8.61 -13.10
N GLY A 186 -11.78 9.48 -14.10
CA GLY A 186 -10.75 10.49 -14.31
C GLY A 186 -10.65 11.56 -13.21
N GLY A 187 -9.54 12.29 -13.22
CA GLY A 187 -9.20 13.40 -12.33
C GLY A 187 -7.69 13.55 -12.19
N LEU A 188 -7.24 14.27 -11.16
CA LEU A 188 -5.88 14.12 -10.63
C LEU A 188 -5.85 12.84 -9.79
N LEU A 189 -5.15 11.83 -10.28
CA LEU A 189 -5.22 10.46 -9.75
C LEU A 189 -4.11 10.18 -8.73
N ASP A 190 -2.91 10.71 -8.95
CA ASP A 190 -1.79 10.58 -8.02
C ASP A 190 -0.74 11.66 -8.24
N PHE A 191 0.21 11.77 -7.31
CA PHE A 191 1.39 12.62 -7.44
C PHE A 191 2.60 11.97 -6.78
N ALA A 192 3.81 12.38 -7.18
CA ALA A 192 5.05 11.96 -6.53
C ALA A 192 6.02 13.14 -6.47
N PHE A 193 6.70 13.31 -5.35
CA PHE A 193 7.82 14.23 -5.29
C PHE A 193 9.04 13.61 -5.97
N ASP A 194 9.82 14.45 -6.65
CA ASP A 194 11.14 14.05 -7.09
C ASP A 194 11.99 13.61 -5.88
N PRO A 195 12.79 12.52 -5.94
CA PRO A 195 13.65 12.12 -4.84
C PRO A 195 14.62 13.22 -4.39
N SER A 196 15.00 14.13 -5.30
CA SER A 196 15.83 15.31 -5.05
C SER A 196 14.99 16.60 -4.87
N PHE A 197 13.73 16.49 -4.40
CA PHE A 197 12.80 17.61 -4.26
C PHE A 197 13.38 18.80 -3.49
N GLN A 198 14.18 18.55 -2.45
CA GLN A 198 14.80 19.62 -1.65
C GLN A 198 15.77 20.49 -2.47
N ASP A 199 16.32 19.94 -3.55
CA ASP A 199 17.27 20.64 -4.43
C ASP A 199 16.58 21.23 -5.67
N ASN A 200 15.59 20.53 -6.23
CA ASN A 200 14.99 20.89 -7.52
C ASN A 200 13.55 21.39 -7.45
N GLY A 201 12.87 21.25 -6.31
CA GLY A 201 11.50 21.71 -6.09
C GLY A 201 10.46 21.08 -7.03
N ARG A 202 10.72 19.88 -7.56
CA ARG A 202 9.88 19.26 -8.59
C ARG A 202 8.87 18.25 -8.03
N VAL A 203 7.63 18.35 -8.51
CA VAL A 203 6.56 17.37 -8.26
C VAL A 203 6.05 16.83 -9.59
N TYR A 204 5.66 15.57 -9.60
CA TYR A 204 5.06 14.87 -10.72
C TYR A 204 3.59 14.61 -10.42
N MET A 205 2.74 14.77 -11.43
CA MET A 205 1.30 14.60 -11.35
C MET A 205 0.83 13.62 -12.41
N SER A 206 0.01 12.65 -12.00
CA SER A 206 -0.69 11.74 -12.90
C SER A 206 -2.16 12.11 -12.93
N TYR A 207 -2.65 12.56 -14.08
CA TYR A 207 -4.01 13.07 -14.22
C TYR A 207 -4.61 12.79 -15.60
N THR A 208 -5.93 12.87 -15.71
CA THR A 208 -6.62 12.80 -17.00
C THR A 208 -6.99 14.18 -17.51
N ALA A 209 -6.73 14.47 -18.78
CA ALA A 209 -7.15 15.67 -19.49
C ALA A 209 -8.26 15.34 -20.49
N THR A 210 -8.99 16.34 -21.00
CA THR A 210 -9.97 16.12 -22.06
C THR A 210 -9.26 15.67 -23.35
N GLY A 211 -9.61 14.48 -23.84
CA GLY A 211 -9.00 13.88 -25.02
C GLY A 211 -9.34 14.59 -26.34
N ALA A 212 -8.49 14.41 -27.34
CA ALA A 212 -8.65 15.07 -28.65
C ALA A 212 -9.89 14.60 -29.44
N ASN A 213 -10.39 13.38 -29.19
CA ASN A 213 -11.53 12.78 -29.89
C ASN A 213 -12.79 12.65 -29.01
N THR A 214 -13.41 13.79 -28.72
CA THR A 214 -14.60 13.90 -27.85
C THR A 214 -15.87 13.19 -28.36
N GLN A 215 -15.84 12.52 -29.52
CA GLN A 215 -17.00 11.81 -30.08
C GLN A 215 -17.11 10.36 -29.57
N THR A 216 -15.99 9.76 -29.20
CA THR A 216 -15.92 8.37 -28.70
C THR A 216 -15.05 8.22 -27.45
N ASN A 217 -14.11 9.14 -27.24
CA ASN A 217 -13.17 9.14 -26.12
C ASN A 217 -13.22 10.49 -25.35
N PRO A 218 -13.51 10.51 -24.04
CA PRO A 218 -13.42 11.74 -23.27
C PRO A 218 -12.02 12.10 -22.76
N LEU A 219 -11.04 11.17 -22.63
CA LEU A 219 -9.86 11.38 -21.79
C LEU A 219 -8.50 11.03 -22.43
N ASP A 220 -7.47 11.79 -22.05
CA ASP A 220 -6.05 11.44 -22.20
C ASP A 220 -5.40 11.30 -20.82
N SER A 221 -4.67 10.23 -20.53
CA SER A 221 -3.82 10.12 -19.34
C SER A 221 -2.53 10.89 -19.54
N ARG A 222 -2.11 11.67 -18.53
CA ARG A 222 -0.88 12.45 -18.54
C ARG A 222 -0.04 12.22 -17.29
N LEU A 223 1.25 12.06 -17.51
CA LEU A 223 2.28 12.29 -16.50
C LEU A 223 2.93 13.64 -16.80
N SER A 224 2.83 14.59 -15.87
CA SER A 224 3.45 15.91 -16.00
C SER A 224 4.32 16.23 -14.79
N SER A 225 5.27 17.15 -14.95
CA SER A 225 6.00 17.75 -13.82
C SER A 225 5.71 19.24 -13.66
N PHE A 226 5.80 19.72 -12.43
CA PHE A 226 5.70 21.12 -12.03
C PHE A 226 6.83 21.45 -11.07
N THR A 227 7.24 22.71 -11.02
CA THR A 227 8.29 23.19 -10.12
C THR A 227 7.79 24.28 -9.20
N LEU A 228 8.39 24.38 -8.01
CA LEU A 228 8.15 25.50 -7.09
C LEU A 228 8.33 26.85 -7.80
N ASP A 229 7.42 27.78 -7.52
CA ASP A 229 7.56 29.18 -7.93
C ASP A 229 8.61 29.84 -7.04
N PRO A 230 9.78 30.26 -7.57
CA PRO A 230 10.81 30.92 -6.78
C PRO A 230 10.37 32.29 -6.22
N GLY A 231 9.28 32.86 -6.74
CA GLY A 231 8.64 34.08 -6.25
C GLY A 231 7.62 33.85 -5.14
N SER A 232 7.23 32.60 -4.86
CA SER A 232 6.21 32.28 -3.87
C SER A 232 6.77 32.37 -2.45
N ALA A 233 6.12 33.18 -1.60
CA ALA A 233 6.46 33.29 -0.19
C ALA A 233 6.05 32.04 0.63
N ASP A 234 5.07 31.30 0.12
CA ASP A 234 4.45 30.18 0.82
C ASP A 234 4.84 28.83 0.19
N GLY A 235 5.81 28.79 -0.72
CA GLY A 235 6.28 27.55 -1.36
C GLY A 235 5.21 26.89 -2.24
N ALA A 236 4.45 27.70 -2.99
CA ALA A 236 3.55 27.22 -4.03
C ALA A 236 4.31 26.81 -5.29
N PHE A 237 3.70 25.94 -6.10
CA PHE A 237 4.18 25.56 -7.42
C PHE A 237 3.67 26.54 -8.48
N ASP A 238 4.44 26.71 -9.56
CA ASP A 238 4.01 27.48 -10.72
C ASP A 238 3.15 26.60 -11.65
N PRO A 239 1.83 26.85 -11.80
CA PRO A 239 0.98 26.06 -12.70
C PRO A 239 1.34 26.20 -14.18
N ASP A 240 2.11 27.23 -14.56
CA ASP A 240 2.61 27.44 -15.92
C ASP A 240 3.97 26.76 -16.16
N SER A 241 4.58 26.17 -15.13
CA SER A 241 5.85 25.42 -15.23
C SER A 241 5.70 23.99 -15.79
N GLU A 242 4.49 23.63 -16.22
CA GLU A 242 4.15 22.28 -16.64
C GLU A 242 5.06 21.77 -17.76
N VAL A 243 5.62 20.58 -17.55
CA VAL A 243 6.23 19.76 -18.61
C VAL A 243 5.48 18.45 -18.68
N ILE A 244 4.75 18.23 -19.78
CA ILE A 244 4.12 16.93 -20.09
C ILE A 244 5.24 15.95 -20.45
N ILE A 245 5.36 14.88 -19.66
CA ILE A 245 6.40 13.85 -19.80
C ILE A 245 5.91 12.75 -20.72
N LEU A 246 4.72 12.24 -20.45
CA LEU A 246 4.06 11.17 -21.20
C LEU A 246 2.57 11.48 -21.32
N GLU A 247 1.99 11.21 -22.49
CA GLU A 247 0.56 11.33 -22.78
C GLU A 247 0.07 10.08 -23.50
N TYR A 248 -1.10 9.58 -23.11
CA TYR A 248 -1.72 8.36 -23.65
C TYR A 248 -3.24 8.56 -23.83
N ASP A 249 -3.75 8.28 -25.04
CA ASP A 249 -5.17 8.37 -25.39
C ASP A 249 -5.95 7.19 -24.78
N GLN A 250 -6.89 7.45 -23.87
CA GLN A 250 -7.65 6.40 -23.20
C GLN A 250 -8.78 5.85 -24.09
N PRO A 251 -8.92 4.54 -24.33
CA PRO A 251 -10.01 4.01 -25.14
C PRO A 251 -11.42 4.33 -24.57
N TYR A 252 -11.56 4.35 -23.24
CA TYR A 252 -12.81 4.60 -22.52
C TYR A 252 -12.59 5.50 -21.27
N GLY A 253 -13.67 5.89 -20.60
CA GLY A 253 -13.63 6.77 -19.42
C GLY A 253 -13.33 6.08 -18.08
N ASN A 254 -12.97 4.80 -18.10
CA ASN A 254 -12.65 3.98 -16.92
C ASN A 254 -11.39 3.17 -17.16
N HIS A 255 -10.90 2.54 -16.09
CA HIS A 255 -9.65 1.80 -16.01
C HIS A 255 -8.45 2.67 -16.41
N ASN A 256 -8.45 3.91 -15.90
CA ASN A 256 -7.40 4.86 -16.20
C ASN A 256 -6.10 4.57 -15.41
N GLY A 257 -6.14 3.69 -14.40
CA GLY A 257 -5.04 3.48 -13.45
C GLY A 257 -4.64 4.79 -12.77
N GLY A 258 -3.39 5.19 -12.97
CA GLY A 258 -2.89 6.51 -12.65
C GLY A 258 -2.04 6.60 -11.39
N GLY A 259 -1.85 5.50 -10.65
CA GLY A 259 -0.89 5.45 -9.55
C GLY A 259 0.54 5.75 -10.03
N ILE A 260 1.29 6.55 -9.28
CA ILE A 260 2.72 6.82 -9.54
C ILE A 260 3.54 6.77 -8.25
N GLU A 261 4.71 6.13 -8.34
CA GLU A 261 5.72 6.14 -7.28
C GLU A 261 7.13 6.11 -7.87
N PHE A 262 8.09 6.67 -7.14
CA PHE A 262 9.50 6.41 -7.42
C PHE A 262 9.89 5.08 -6.79
N GLY A 263 10.49 4.19 -7.59
CA GLY A 263 11.06 2.94 -7.10
C GLY A 263 12.38 3.16 -6.36
N PRO A 264 12.86 2.14 -5.62
CA PRO A 264 14.15 2.17 -4.94
C PRO A 264 15.35 2.30 -5.90
N ASP A 265 15.11 2.09 -7.19
CA ASP A 265 16.06 2.25 -8.29
C ASP A 265 16.16 3.69 -8.82
N GLY A 266 15.35 4.62 -8.31
CA GLY A 266 15.34 6.03 -8.69
C GLY A 266 14.52 6.34 -9.95
N TYR A 267 13.81 5.36 -10.51
CA TYR A 267 12.92 5.57 -11.65
C TYR A 267 11.48 5.78 -11.21
N ILE A 268 10.70 6.49 -12.04
CA ILE A 268 9.26 6.64 -11.78
C ILE A 268 8.51 5.48 -12.41
N TYR A 269 7.54 4.95 -11.68
CA TYR A 269 6.61 3.94 -12.15
C TYR A 269 5.24 4.58 -12.35
N LEU A 270 4.51 4.16 -13.38
CA LEU A 270 3.16 4.63 -13.69
C LEU A 270 2.27 3.45 -14.05
N ALA A 271 1.16 3.29 -13.34
CA ALA A 271 0.16 2.27 -13.66
C ALA A 271 -0.87 2.82 -14.66
N LEU A 272 -1.17 2.04 -15.70
CA LEU A 272 -2.26 2.29 -16.63
C LEU A 272 -3.10 1.01 -16.76
N GLY A 273 -4.41 1.13 -16.58
CA GLY A 273 -5.32 0.01 -16.85
C GLY A 273 -5.46 -0.29 -18.33
N ASP A 274 -6.22 -1.32 -18.66
CA ASP A 274 -6.51 -1.78 -20.03
C ASP A 274 -7.26 -0.74 -20.88
N GLY A 275 -7.61 0.40 -20.30
CA GLY A 275 -8.27 1.50 -20.98
C GLY A 275 -9.79 1.44 -20.95
N GLY A 276 -10.39 0.42 -20.31
CA GLY A 276 -11.78 0.44 -19.88
C GLY A 276 -12.74 -0.43 -20.67
N SER A 277 -14.04 -0.18 -20.45
CA SER A 277 -15.13 -1.11 -20.77
C SER A 277 -15.01 -2.45 -20.02
N GLY A 278 -15.95 -3.35 -20.24
CA GLY A 278 -15.94 -4.69 -19.65
C GLY A 278 -15.28 -5.71 -20.56
N GLY A 279 -14.41 -6.56 -20.01
CA GLY A 279 -13.79 -7.68 -20.73
C GLY A 279 -12.73 -7.32 -21.75
N ASP A 280 -12.12 -6.14 -21.62
CA ASP A 280 -11.01 -5.65 -22.45
C ASP A 280 -11.27 -5.78 -23.96
N PRO A 281 -12.17 -4.96 -24.54
CA PRO A 281 -12.55 -5.06 -25.94
C PRO A 281 -11.40 -4.81 -26.93
N GLU A 282 -10.38 -4.07 -26.51
CA GLU A 282 -9.21 -3.72 -27.32
C GLU A 282 -8.06 -4.74 -27.18
N ASP A 283 -8.17 -5.71 -26.27
CA ASP A 283 -7.13 -6.71 -25.97
C ASP A 283 -5.84 -6.11 -25.41
N ASN A 284 -5.97 -4.94 -24.77
CA ASN A 284 -4.84 -4.16 -24.26
C ASN A 284 -4.11 -4.87 -23.12
N GLY A 285 -4.79 -5.72 -22.34
CA GLY A 285 -4.14 -6.47 -21.27
C GLY A 285 -3.01 -7.37 -21.78
N GLN A 286 -3.12 -7.92 -23.00
CA GLN A 286 -2.09 -8.78 -23.58
C GLN A 286 -1.29 -8.12 -24.73
N ASP A 287 -1.73 -6.96 -25.22
CA ASP A 287 -1.03 -6.24 -26.26
C ASP A 287 0.12 -5.39 -25.70
N LYS A 288 1.34 -5.86 -25.92
CA LYS A 288 2.56 -5.15 -25.50
C LYS A 288 2.87 -3.91 -26.36
N THR A 289 2.17 -3.72 -27.48
CA THR A 289 2.42 -2.61 -28.41
C THR A 289 1.62 -1.34 -28.05
N THR A 290 0.88 -1.39 -26.95
CA THR A 290 0.21 -0.25 -26.30
C THR A 290 0.77 -0.04 -24.89
N LEU A 291 0.53 1.13 -24.31
CA LEU A 291 0.90 1.45 -22.92
C LEU A 291 -0.20 1.03 -21.91
N ALA A 292 -1.40 0.70 -22.38
CA ALA A 292 -2.49 0.24 -21.52
C ALA A 292 -2.23 -1.17 -20.98
N GLY A 293 -2.88 -1.49 -19.86
CA GLY A 293 -2.80 -2.78 -19.18
C GLY A 293 -1.42 -3.08 -18.61
N ALA A 294 -0.68 -2.03 -18.24
CA ALA A 294 0.74 -2.10 -17.89
C ALA A 294 1.13 -1.19 -16.72
N ILE A 295 2.17 -1.62 -16.01
CA ILE A 295 2.97 -0.73 -15.19
C ILE A 295 4.18 -0.33 -16.02
N LEU A 296 4.36 0.97 -16.22
CA LEU A 296 5.47 1.59 -16.93
C LEU A 296 6.59 1.95 -15.95
N ARG A 297 7.83 2.05 -16.44
CA ARG A 297 8.99 2.53 -15.69
C ARG A 297 9.84 3.46 -16.55
N LEU A 298 10.01 4.70 -16.12
CA LEU A 298 10.64 5.78 -16.88
C LEU A 298 11.79 6.42 -16.12
N ASP A 299 12.83 6.84 -16.85
CA ASP A 299 13.98 7.55 -16.30
C ASP A 299 13.86 9.05 -16.54
N LEU A 300 13.73 9.82 -15.46
CA LEU A 300 13.53 11.25 -15.50
C LEU A 300 14.81 12.06 -15.24
N GLU A 301 15.95 11.41 -15.01
CA GLU A 301 17.25 12.06 -14.80
C GLU A 301 17.90 12.48 -16.13
N LEU A 302 17.33 13.50 -16.76
CA LEU A 302 17.79 13.96 -18.08
C LEU A 302 19.11 14.73 -18.01
N THR A 303 20.05 14.39 -18.89
CA THR A 303 21.26 15.19 -19.11
C THR A 303 20.95 16.44 -19.94
N PRO A 304 21.84 17.45 -19.95
CA PRO A 304 21.71 18.58 -20.87
C PRO A 304 21.64 18.17 -22.35
N ALA A 305 22.24 17.04 -22.72
CA ALA A 305 22.18 16.51 -24.08
C ALA A 305 20.79 15.92 -24.40
N ASP A 306 20.19 15.21 -23.45
CA ASP A 306 18.83 14.64 -23.57
C ASP A 306 17.80 15.77 -23.77
N ILE A 307 17.88 16.81 -22.93
CA ILE A 307 17.03 18.00 -23.02
C ILE A 307 17.24 18.72 -24.36
N ALA A 308 18.50 18.87 -24.82
CA ALA A 308 18.80 19.49 -26.11
C ALA A 308 18.28 18.66 -27.31
N ALA A 309 18.13 17.35 -27.14
CA ALA A 309 17.49 16.46 -28.10
C ALA A 309 15.96 16.49 -28.04
N GLY A 310 15.37 17.21 -27.08
CA GLY A 310 13.92 17.34 -26.91
C GLY A 310 13.29 16.17 -26.16
N LEU A 311 14.08 15.35 -25.45
CA LEU A 311 13.55 14.28 -24.63
C LEU A 311 12.91 14.82 -23.35
N THR A 312 11.83 14.20 -22.92
CA THR A 312 11.14 14.45 -21.64
C THR A 312 11.38 13.33 -20.62
N TYR A 313 11.86 12.18 -21.08
CA TYR A 313 12.32 11.04 -20.27
C TYR A 313 13.28 10.18 -21.11
N ARG A 314 13.91 9.20 -20.46
CA ARG A 314 14.64 8.10 -21.09
C ARG A 314 14.02 6.76 -20.70
N ILE A 315 14.39 5.70 -21.42
CA ILE A 315 14.03 4.34 -21.06
C ILE A 315 15.07 3.77 -20.09
N PRO A 316 14.67 3.34 -18.88
CA PRO A 316 15.56 2.70 -17.91
C PRO A 316 16.19 1.41 -18.45
N PRO A 317 17.48 1.16 -18.16
CA PRO A 317 18.07 -0.16 -18.31
C PRO A 317 17.26 -1.23 -17.56
N GLY A 318 17.10 -2.39 -18.20
CA GLY A 318 16.38 -3.52 -17.62
C GLY A 318 14.88 -3.57 -17.93
N ASN A 319 14.32 -2.57 -18.63
CA ASN A 319 12.97 -2.72 -19.17
C ASN A 319 12.95 -3.85 -20.23
N PRO A 320 11.92 -4.73 -20.20
CA PRO A 320 11.84 -5.92 -21.06
C PRO A 320 11.88 -5.64 -22.56
N PHE A 321 11.41 -4.47 -23.01
CA PHE A 321 11.34 -4.10 -24.42
C PHE A 321 12.25 -2.94 -24.81
N ILE A 322 13.34 -2.73 -24.06
CA ILE A 322 14.27 -1.60 -24.27
C ILE A 322 14.83 -1.49 -25.70
N GLU A 323 14.94 -2.61 -26.42
CA GLU A 323 15.47 -2.65 -27.80
C GLU A 323 14.40 -2.33 -28.87
N SER A 324 13.15 -2.11 -28.49
CA SER A 324 12.06 -1.75 -29.39
C SER A 324 12.11 -0.25 -29.68
N GLU A 325 12.22 0.18 -30.93
CA GLU A 325 12.37 1.62 -31.24
C GLU A 325 11.02 2.37 -31.35
N ASP A 326 9.92 1.65 -31.60
CA ASP A 326 8.63 2.22 -32.02
C ASP A 326 7.42 1.44 -31.46
N CYS A 327 7.57 0.82 -30.30
CA CYS A 327 6.59 -0.10 -29.71
C CYS A 327 6.25 -1.35 -30.54
N SER A 328 6.81 -1.55 -31.75
CA SER A 328 6.38 -2.61 -32.67
C SER A 328 6.59 -4.05 -32.16
N THR A 329 7.48 -4.24 -31.18
CA THR A 329 7.72 -5.54 -30.53
C THR A 329 7.44 -5.51 -29.02
N GLY A 330 6.85 -4.42 -28.55
CA GLY A 330 6.67 -4.09 -27.14
C GLY A 330 7.05 -2.62 -26.90
N CYS A 331 6.27 -1.88 -26.14
CA CYS A 331 6.64 -0.51 -25.77
C CYS A 331 7.81 -0.51 -24.77
N PRO A 332 8.91 0.23 -25.05
CA PRO A 332 10.09 0.27 -24.19
C PRO A 332 9.83 0.71 -22.75
N GLU A 333 8.75 1.47 -22.54
CA GLU A 333 8.31 2.00 -21.26
C GLU A 333 7.76 0.92 -20.33
N ILE A 334 7.24 -0.18 -20.89
CA ILE A 334 6.60 -1.26 -20.11
C ILE A 334 7.63 -1.90 -19.19
N TYR A 335 7.33 -1.91 -17.89
CA TYR A 335 8.03 -2.72 -16.89
C TYR A 335 7.38 -4.09 -16.78
N ALA A 336 6.05 -4.14 -16.70
CA ALA A 336 5.27 -5.36 -16.69
C ALA A 336 3.85 -5.10 -17.26
N TRP A 337 3.15 -6.13 -17.73
CA TRP A 337 1.85 -6.00 -18.41
C TRP A 337 0.89 -7.12 -17.99
N GLY A 338 -0.33 -7.14 -18.53
CA GLY A 338 -1.32 -8.16 -18.17
C GLY A 338 -2.22 -7.73 -17.03
N PHE A 339 -2.39 -6.42 -16.81
CA PHE A 339 -3.25 -5.88 -15.78
C PHE A 339 -4.57 -5.37 -16.34
N ARG A 340 -5.62 -5.38 -15.52
CA ARG A 340 -6.93 -4.82 -15.87
C ARG A 340 -7.03 -3.36 -15.52
N ASN A 341 -6.87 -3.02 -14.25
CA ASN A 341 -6.86 -1.67 -13.73
C ASN A 341 -6.05 -1.60 -12.42
N PRO A 342 -4.71 -1.62 -12.51
CA PRO A 342 -3.83 -1.52 -11.36
C PRO A 342 -3.99 -0.12 -10.74
N TRP A 343 -4.73 -0.03 -9.63
CA TRP A 343 -5.19 1.25 -9.07
C TRP A 343 -4.13 1.93 -8.21
N ARG A 344 -3.71 1.28 -7.11
CA ARG A 344 -2.51 1.67 -6.34
C ARG A 344 -1.51 0.53 -6.31
N PHE A 345 -0.26 0.94 -6.30
CA PHE A 345 0.88 0.09 -6.01
C PHE A 345 1.83 0.84 -5.07
N SER A 346 2.69 0.10 -4.40
CA SER A 346 3.72 0.66 -3.53
C SER A 346 4.94 -0.26 -3.50
N PHE A 347 6.09 0.33 -3.21
CA PHE A 347 7.30 -0.41 -2.92
C PHE A 347 7.43 -0.59 -1.41
N ASP A 348 7.75 -1.80 -0.95
CA ASP A 348 8.28 -1.97 0.40
C ASP A 348 9.63 -1.25 0.51
N ARG A 349 9.76 -0.32 1.45
CA ARG A 349 10.98 0.47 1.65
C ARG A 349 12.18 -0.38 2.07
N VAL A 350 11.94 -1.56 2.64
CA VAL A 350 12.99 -2.47 3.11
C VAL A 350 13.39 -3.46 2.02
N SER A 351 12.46 -4.26 1.51
CA SER A 351 12.78 -5.30 0.51
C SER A 351 12.93 -4.75 -0.91
N GLY A 352 12.31 -3.60 -1.22
CA GLY A 352 12.20 -3.06 -2.57
C GLY A 352 11.19 -3.78 -3.46
N GLU A 353 10.38 -4.69 -2.90
CA GLU A 353 9.33 -5.40 -3.62
C GLU A 353 8.17 -4.47 -3.99
N LEU A 354 7.62 -4.66 -5.19
CA LEU A 354 6.50 -3.88 -5.73
C LEU A 354 5.20 -4.65 -5.55
N TYR A 355 4.31 -4.14 -4.70
CA TYR A 355 2.96 -4.69 -4.50
C TYR A 355 1.95 -3.85 -5.28
N ALA A 356 1.04 -4.48 -6.01
CA ALA A 356 -0.03 -3.80 -6.74
C ALA A 356 -1.40 -4.41 -6.43
N GLY A 357 -2.41 -3.57 -6.24
CA GLY A 357 -3.81 -4.01 -6.25
C GLY A 357 -4.41 -3.81 -7.64
N ASP A 358 -4.84 -4.90 -8.27
CA ASP A 358 -5.48 -4.88 -9.60
C ASP A 358 -6.99 -5.17 -9.49
N VAL A 359 -7.79 -4.25 -10.05
CA VAL A 359 -9.25 -4.30 -9.93
C VAL A 359 -9.85 -5.32 -10.88
N GLY A 360 -10.59 -6.27 -10.31
CA GLY A 360 -11.27 -7.37 -11.00
C GLY A 360 -12.41 -6.96 -11.94
N GLN A 361 -12.83 -7.89 -12.79
CA GLN A 361 -13.93 -7.71 -13.74
C GLN A 361 -15.29 -8.05 -13.12
N ASP A 362 -15.48 -9.30 -12.69
CA ASP A 362 -16.77 -9.86 -12.28
C ASP A 362 -16.68 -10.77 -11.04
N SER A 363 -15.52 -11.39 -10.78
CA SER A 363 -15.39 -12.54 -9.88
C SER A 363 -14.45 -12.32 -8.71
N VAL A 364 -13.26 -11.77 -8.95
CA VAL A 364 -12.17 -11.71 -7.96
C VAL A 364 -11.38 -10.42 -8.09
N GLU A 365 -10.93 -9.93 -6.94
CA GLU A 365 -9.96 -8.86 -6.81
C GLU A 365 -8.60 -9.44 -6.41
N GLU A 366 -7.50 -8.78 -6.76
CA GLU A 366 -6.17 -9.38 -6.61
C GLU A 366 -5.06 -8.44 -6.13
N VAL A 367 -4.07 -9.03 -5.44
CA VAL A 367 -2.79 -8.41 -5.08
C VAL A 367 -1.67 -9.15 -5.78
N ASP A 368 -0.86 -8.42 -6.53
CA ASP A 368 0.29 -8.92 -7.26
C ASP A 368 1.62 -8.48 -6.63
N LEU A 369 2.59 -9.40 -6.67
CA LEU A 369 3.99 -9.08 -6.47
C LEU A 369 4.64 -8.84 -7.85
N VAL A 370 4.79 -7.57 -8.21
CA VAL A 370 5.14 -7.17 -9.57
C VAL A 370 6.66 -7.23 -9.80
N THR A 371 7.07 -7.97 -10.81
CA THR A 371 8.46 -8.07 -11.28
C THR A 371 8.59 -7.69 -12.76
N ALA A 372 9.80 -7.26 -13.13
CA ALA A 372 10.13 -6.85 -14.49
C ALA A 372 9.89 -7.98 -15.51
N GLY A 373 9.13 -7.67 -16.57
CA GLY A 373 8.78 -8.61 -17.62
C GLY A 373 7.66 -9.60 -17.25
N GLY A 374 7.04 -9.44 -16.09
CA GLY A 374 5.87 -10.24 -15.69
C GLY A 374 4.64 -9.98 -16.56
N ASN A 375 3.85 -11.02 -16.76
CA ASN A 375 2.54 -10.98 -17.42
C ASN A 375 1.46 -11.43 -16.44
N TYR A 376 0.63 -10.51 -15.94
CA TYR A 376 -0.34 -10.77 -14.85
C TYR A 376 -1.69 -11.32 -15.35
N GLY A 377 -1.76 -11.73 -16.62
CA GLY A 377 -2.81 -12.63 -17.08
C GLY A 377 -4.03 -11.97 -17.69
N TRP A 378 -4.37 -10.73 -17.34
CA TRP A 378 -5.55 -10.08 -17.92
C TRP A 378 -5.39 -9.86 -19.44
N ARG A 379 -6.36 -10.21 -20.29
CA ARG A 379 -7.71 -10.74 -20.01
C ARG A 379 -7.86 -12.27 -20.06
N CYS A 380 -6.77 -13.00 -20.23
CA CYS A 380 -6.79 -14.47 -20.25
C CYS A 380 -7.28 -15.06 -18.92
N TYR A 381 -6.88 -14.42 -17.82
CA TYR A 381 -7.25 -14.75 -16.45
C TYR A 381 -7.70 -13.48 -15.71
N GLU A 382 -8.65 -13.67 -14.79
CA GLU A 382 -9.07 -12.69 -13.78
C GLU A 382 -8.66 -13.29 -12.43
N GLY A 383 -7.62 -12.75 -11.77
CA GLY A 383 -6.97 -13.52 -10.73
C GLY A 383 -6.36 -14.81 -11.27
N SER A 384 -6.50 -15.88 -10.50
CA SER A 384 -6.16 -17.23 -10.97
C SER A 384 -7.28 -17.90 -11.80
N LEU A 385 -8.42 -17.23 -12.02
CA LEU A 385 -9.58 -17.79 -12.69
C LEU A 385 -9.52 -17.57 -14.21
N VAL A 386 -9.86 -18.61 -14.97
CA VAL A 386 -9.97 -18.54 -16.43
C VAL A 386 -11.08 -17.56 -16.82
N TYR A 387 -10.75 -16.56 -17.65
CA TYR A 387 -11.72 -15.59 -18.19
C TYR A 387 -11.94 -15.79 -19.70
N GLU A 388 -11.08 -15.26 -20.57
CA GLU A 388 -11.17 -15.42 -22.04
C GLU A 388 -9.81 -15.84 -22.62
N THR A 389 -9.65 -17.14 -22.83
CA THR A 389 -8.36 -17.73 -23.26
C THR A 389 -8.18 -17.83 -24.77
N PHE A 390 -9.14 -17.38 -25.59
CA PHE A 390 -8.95 -17.36 -27.03
C PHE A 390 -7.82 -16.40 -27.42
N GLY A 391 -6.76 -16.93 -28.05
CA GLY A 391 -5.57 -16.14 -28.44
C GLY A 391 -4.47 -16.09 -27.37
N CYS A 392 -4.72 -16.67 -26.20
CA CYS A 392 -3.78 -16.70 -25.08
C CYS A 392 -2.74 -17.82 -25.20
N GLY A 393 -1.59 -17.60 -24.57
CA GLY A 393 -0.53 -18.59 -24.41
C GLY A 393 -0.90 -19.69 -23.40
N PRO A 394 -0.04 -20.70 -23.22
CA PRO A 394 -0.18 -21.66 -22.12
C PRO A 394 -0.18 -20.97 -20.75
N MET A 395 -0.90 -21.55 -19.78
CA MET A 395 -1.02 -21.04 -18.40
C MET A 395 0.32 -20.68 -17.73
N GLY A 396 1.41 -21.38 -18.05
CA GLY A 396 2.74 -21.13 -17.48
C GLY A 396 3.44 -19.86 -17.99
N ASP A 397 2.85 -19.16 -18.97
CA ASP A 397 3.36 -17.86 -19.46
C ASP A 397 2.84 -16.68 -18.60
N TYR A 398 1.99 -16.95 -17.61
CA TYR A 398 1.34 -15.96 -16.77
C TYR A 398 1.82 -16.06 -15.33
N THR A 399 1.86 -14.90 -14.66
CA THR A 399 2.11 -14.75 -13.23
C THR A 399 0.77 -14.54 -12.55
N PHE A 400 0.48 -15.30 -11.50
CA PHE A 400 -0.76 -15.20 -10.75
C PHE A 400 -0.56 -14.40 -9.47
N PRO A 401 -1.63 -13.80 -8.94
CA PRO A 401 -1.55 -12.98 -7.74
C PRO A 401 -1.11 -13.79 -6.53
N ILE A 402 -0.45 -13.10 -5.60
CA ILE A 402 -0.06 -13.67 -4.30
C ILE A 402 -1.25 -13.75 -3.34
N GLN A 403 -2.31 -12.99 -3.60
CA GLN A 403 -3.56 -13.02 -2.86
C GLN A 403 -4.73 -12.60 -3.75
N GLU A 404 -5.85 -13.32 -3.63
CA GLU A 404 -7.11 -13.00 -4.31
C GLU A 404 -8.28 -13.08 -3.33
N TYR A 405 -9.37 -12.37 -3.59
CA TYR A 405 -10.62 -12.52 -2.84
C TYR A 405 -11.85 -12.35 -3.73
N SER A 406 -12.95 -13.01 -3.37
CA SER A 406 -14.15 -13.05 -4.21
C SER A 406 -14.95 -11.74 -4.13
N HIS A 407 -15.73 -11.47 -5.18
CA HIS A 407 -16.67 -10.36 -5.23
C HIS A 407 -17.81 -10.41 -4.18
N THR A 408 -17.90 -11.52 -3.44
CA THR A 408 -18.76 -11.63 -2.24
C THR A 408 -18.14 -10.96 -1.02
N ASP A 409 -16.81 -10.87 -0.97
CA ASP A 409 -16.04 -10.37 0.16
C ASP A 409 -15.64 -8.90 -0.02
N GLY A 410 -15.29 -8.47 -1.25
CA GLY A 410 -15.08 -7.08 -1.70
C GLY A 410 -15.40 -6.94 -3.20
N ARG A 411 -15.15 -5.81 -3.87
CA ARG A 411 -15.53 -5.58 -5.30
C ARG A 411 -14.67 -4.55 -6.05
N SER A 412 -13.66 -3.97 -5.40
CA SER A 412 -12.75 -3.02 -6.02
C SER A 412 -11.57 -2.84 -5.09
N ILE A 413 -10.52 -3.62 -5.29
CA ILE A 413 -9.31 -3.47 -4.49
C ILE A 413 -8.70 -2.09 -4.69
N THR A 414 -8.23 -1.50 -3.60
CA THR A 414 -7.51 -0.24 -3.64
C THR A 414 -6.01 -0.45 -3.79
N GLY A 415 -5.46 -1.57 -3.31
CA GLY A 415 -4.04 -1.73 -3.01
C GLY A 415 -3.73 -1.24 -1.60
N GLY A 416 -2.45 -1.04 -1.31
CA GLY A 416 -1.96 -0.94 0.06
C GLY A 416 -0.49 -0.61 0.20
N PHE A 417 0.04 -0.73 1.43
CA PHE A 417 1.46 -0.56 1.77
C PHE A 417 1.91 -1.64 2.76
N VAL A 418 3.18 -2.02 2.69
CA VAL A 418 3.84 -2.78 3.75
C VAL A 418 4.03 -1.85 4.95
N TYR A 419 3.56 -2.25 6.12
CA TYR A 419 3.72 -1.47 7.34
C TYR A 419 5.18 -1.57 7.82
N ARG A 420 5.79 -0.40 8.04
CA ARG A 420 7.18 -0.24 8.51
C ARG A 420 7.27 0.81 9.64
N GLY A 421 6.14 1.07 10.29
CA GLY A 421 6.04 2.04 11.39
C GLY A 421 6.49 1.44 12.72
N GLY A 422 6.80 2.31 13.68
CA GLY A 422 7.22 1.87 15.02
C GLY A 422 6.06 1.72 16.01
N SER A 423 4.87 2.22 15.67
CA SER A 423 3.74 2.25 16.61
C SER A 423 2.98 0.93 16.70
N LEU A 424 3.10 0.05 15.69
CA LEU A 424 2.45 -1.25 15.62
C LEU A 424 3.49 -2.34 15.24
N PRO A 425 4.41 -2.70 16.15
CA PRO A 425 5.50 -3.65 15.84
C PRO A 425 5.04 -4.98 15.23
N ALA A 426 3.92 -5.53 15.73
CA ALA A 426 3.33 -6.76 15.20
C ALA A 426 2.81 -6.69 13.74
N LEU A 427 2.88 -5.52 13.10
CA LEU A 427 2.59 -5.35 11.68
C LEU A 427 3.85 -5.17 10.82
N ASP A 428 5.06 -5.18 11.38
CA ASP A 428 6.25 -5.03 10.55
C ASP A 428 6.29 -6.08 9.43
N GLY A 429 6.46 -5.61 8.20
CA GLY A 429 6.46 -6.48 7.01
C GLY A 429 5.09 -6.93 6.53
N VAL A 430 4.01 -6.57 7.22
CA VAL A 430 2.64 -6.89 6.78
C VAL A 430 2.17 -5.89 5.73
N TYR A 431 1.82 -6.38 4.55
CA TYR A 431 1.12 -5.61 3.52
C TYR A 431 -0.35 -5.42 3.89
N LEU A 432 -0.73 -4.20 4.27
CA LEU A 432 -2.10 -3.82 4.54
C LEU A 432 -2.75 -3.29 3.26
N TYR A 433 -3.84 -3.91 2.84
CA TYR A 433 -4.59 -3.54 1.64
C TYR A 433 -6.09 -3.49 1.92
N GLY A 434 -6.83 -2.72 1.12
CA GLY A 434 -8.25 -2.51 1.36
C GLY A 434 -9.09 -2.51 0.10
N ASP A 435 -10.41 -2.50 0.30
CA ASP A 435 -11.41 -2.48 -0.75
C ASP A 435 -12.20 -1.17 -0.75
N TYR A 436 -12.31 -0.56 -1.91
CA TYR A 436 -12.99 0.72 -2.12
C TYR A 436 -14.50 0.61 -1.88
N VAL A 437 -15.13 -0.54 -2.14
CA VAL A 437 -16.59 -0.66 -2.12
C VAL A 437 -17.14 -0.86 -0.72
N ASN A 438 -16.55 -1.77 0.05
CA ASN A 438 -17.00 -2.11 1.38
C ASN A 438 -16.22 -1.39 2.49
N GLY A 439 -14.97 -0.96 2.24
CA GLY A 439 -14.12 -0.29 3.22
C GLY A 439 -13.38 -1.21 4.19
N ARG A 440 -13.30 -2.52 3.92
CA ARG A 440 -12.54 -3.50 4.71
C ARG A 440 -11.06 -3.42 4.40
N ILE A 441 -10.24 -3.78 5.39
CA ILE A 441 -8.78 -3.84 5.31
C ILE A 441 -8.33 -5.23 5.75
N TRP A 442 -7.42 -5.82 4.99
CA TRP A 442 -6.80 -7.12 5.24
C TRP A 442 -5.29 -6.98 5.37
N GLY A 443 -4.64 -8.01 5.91
CA GLY A 443 -3.19 -8.11 6.00
C GLY A 443 -2.64 -9.31 5.25
N LEU A 444 -1.44 -9.16 4.71
CA LEU A 444 -0.68 -10.22 4.05
C LEU A 444 0.77 -10.17 4.52
N LEU A 445 1.31 -11.29 5.03
CA LEU A 445 2.73 -11.43 5.35
C LEU A 445 3.38 -12.37 4.32
N GLY A 446 4.15 -11.80 3.39
CA GLY A 446 4.61 -12.52 2.20
C GLY A 446 3.42 -12.96 1.34
N SER A 447 3.11 -14.26 1.33
CA SER A 447 1.90 -14.82 0.67
C SER A 447 0.88 -15.39 1.67
N ASN A 448 1.11 -15.22 2.97
CA ASN A 448 0.22 -15.72 4.02
C ASN A 448 -0.81 -14.66 4.38
N SER A 449 -2.09 -14.92 4.07
CA SER A 449 -3.18 -14.04 4.46
C SER A 449 -3.36 -14.05 5.98
N LEU A 450 -3.43 -12.85 6.57
CA LEU A 450 -3.77 -12.65 7.99
C LEU A 450 -5.29 -12.46 8.19
N GLY A 451 -6.07 -12.50 7.11
CA GLY A 451 -7.51 -12.24 7.15
C GLY A 451 -7.86 -10.76 7.28
N GLU A 452 -9.14 -10.50 7.57
CA GLU A 452 -9.69 -9.15 7.76
C GLU A 452 -9.20 -8.56 9.08
N LEU A 453 -8.59 -7.38 9.01
CA LEU A 453 -8.02 -6.68 10.17
C LEU A 453 -8.86 -5.48 10.60
N VAL A 454 -9.59 -4.85 9.66
CA VAL A 454 -10.50 -3.73 9.95
C VAL A 454 -11.78 -3.85 9.10
N ASP A 455 -12.94 -3.70 9.74
CA ASP A 455 -14.25 -3.54 9.08
C ASP A 455 -14.73 -2.09 9.23
N THR A 456 -14.77 -1.36 8.12
CA THR A 456 -15.17 0.06 8.07
C THR A 456 -16.30 0.25 7.07
N ASN A 457 -16.82 1.47 6.94
CA ASN A 457 -17.73 1.84 5.87
C ASN A 457 -17.16 2.94 4.94
N LEU A 458 -15.86 3.19 5.02
CA LEU A 458 -15.17 4.19 4.21
C LEU A 458 -15.06 3.73 2.76
N ARG A 459 -15.18 4.68 1.85
CA ARG A 459 -14.74 4.50 0.46
C ARG A 459 -13.25 4.77 0.37
N ILE A 460 -12.46 3.76 0.73
CA ILE A 460 -11.00 3.83 0.78
C ILE A 460 -10.49 4.00 -0.66
N VAL A 461 -9.90 5.16 -0.97
CA VAL A 461 -9.39 5.44 -2.33
C VAL A 461 -7.87 5.38 -2.40
N SER A 462 -7.20 5.49 -1.26
CA SER A 462 -5.76 5.31 -1.13
C SER A 462 -5.39 4.96 0.30
N PHE A 463 -4.33 4.18 0.42
CA PHE A 463 -3.48 4.13 1.60
C PHE A 463 -2.39 5.19 1.48
N VAL A 464 -1.77 5.53 2.61
CA VAL A 464 -0.71 6.54 2.71
C VAL A 464 0.30 6.07 3.74
N GLU A 465 1.58 6.18 3.40
CA GLU A 465 2.68 5.89 4.32
C GLU A 465 3.43 7.19 4.68
N SER A 466 3.58 7.45 5.98
CA SER A 466 4.37 8.60 6.45
C SER A 466 5.88 8.39 6.32
N ALA A 467 6.65 9.44 6.55
CA ALA A 467 8.11 9.33 6.67
C ALA A 467 8.55 8.41 7.83
N ALA A 468 7.69 8.21 8.84
CA ALA A 468 7.93 7.33 9.97
C ALA A 468 7.41 5.89 9.78
N GLY A 469 6.89 5.54 8.59
CA GLY A 469 6.35 4.20 8.30
C GLY A 469 4.92 3.98 8.81
N GLU A 470 4.32 4.96 9.50
CA GLU A 470 2.93 4.88 9.95
C GLU A 470 1.95 4.99 8.77
N LEU A 471 0.86 4.22 8.83
CA LEU A 471 -0.12 4.11 7.76
C LEU A 471 -1.43 4.85 8.05
N TYR A 472 -1.99 5.42 6.98
CA TYR A 472 -3.27 6.12 6.97
C TYR A 472 -4.10 5.68 5.76
N VAL A 473 -5.41 5.92 5.82
CA VAL A 473 -6.32 5.73 4.69
C VAL A 473 -7.11 7.01 4.39
N LEU A 474 -7.36 7.24 3.10
CA LEU A 474 -8.16 8.36 2.60
C LEU A 474 -9.57 7.89 2.26
N GLY A 475 -10.58 8.53 2.84
CA GLY A 475 -11.98 8.27 2.52
C GLY A 475 -12.54 9.25 1.49
N LEU A 476 -12.74 8.81 0.24
CA LEU A 476 -13.04 9.67 -0.92
C LEU A 476 -14.18 10.68 -0.70
N PHE A 477 -15.38 10.20 -0.38
CA PHE A 477 -16.55 11.09 -0.22
C PHE A 477 -16.60 11.78 1.15
N SER A 478 -15.98 11.17 2.16
CA SER A 478 -15.93 11.74 3.50
C SER A 478 -14.93 12.90 3.62
N GLY A 479 -13.93 12.95 2.73
CA GLY A 479 -12.79 13.85 2.87
C GLY A 479 -11.93 13.57 4.10
N SER A 480 -12.04 12.39 4.71
CA SER A 480 -11.35 12.05 5.96
C SER A 480 -9.98 11.43 5.69
N ILE A 481 -9.05 11.72 6.61
CA ILE A 481 -7.78 11.02 6.77
C ILE A 481 -7.90 10.22 8.07
N ASN A 482 -7.64 8.92 8.02
CA ASN A 482 -7.75 8.06 9.19
C ASN A 482 -6.45 7.32 9.40
N ARG A 483 -5.88 7.41 10.60
CA ARG A 483 -4.69 6.66 10.99
C ARG A 483 -5.10 5.22 11.32
N ILE A 484 -4.32 4.25 10.86
CA ILE A 484 -4.45 2.85 11.28
C ILE A 484 -3.75 2.71 12.63
N GLY A 485 -4.44 2.17 13.63
CA GLY A 485 -3.90 2.03 14.99
C GLY A 485 -4.61 0.98 15.82
N LEU A 486 -4.14 0.77 17.04
CA LEU A 486 -4.86 0.00 18.05
C LEU A 486 -6.02 0.84 18.62
N PRO A 487 -7.10 0.19 19.10
CA PRO A 487 -8.20 0.87 19.77
C PRO A 487 -7.76 1.68 20.99
N GLU A 488 -8.31 2.88 21.13
CA GLU A 488 -8.11 3.77 22.30
C GLU A 488 -8.71 3.26 23.62
#